data_AF-D3BP71-F1
#
_entry.id   AF-D3BP71-F1
#
_cell.length_a   1.000
_cell.length_b   1.000
_cell.length_c   1.000
_cell.angle_alpha   90.00
_cell.angle_beta   90.00
_cell.angle_gamma   90.00
#
_symmetry.space_group_name_H-M   'P 1'
#
loop_
_entity.id
_entity.type
_entity.pdbx_description
1 polymer ?
#
loop_
_entity_poly.entity_id
_entity_poly.type
_entity_poly.pdbx_seq_one_letter_code
_entity_poly.pdbx_strand_id
1 'polypeptide(L)'
;MRKTTLCFFIDSENQNILLALKKRGFGAGKFNGPGGKVESTDSSIESAAIRECIEEVGLKPKESTECSVYQVNEWTGELVESEEMSPQWFSLNEPLPLEQMWEDVKIWFPHFRAPIDSSDDLSNPFDFTFHINIDYILKSYTNNINNIEYMINK
;
A
#
# COMPACT_ATOMS: atom_id res chain seq x y z
N MET A 1 -12.13 14.75 -5.98
CA MET A 1 -11.10 13.86 -5.40
C MET A 1 -10.34 13.19 -6.52
N ARG A 2 -9.01 13.12 -6.46
CA ARG A 2 -8.20 12.27 -7.35
C ARG A 2 -8.12 10.88 -6.71
N LYS A 3 -8.32 9.82 -7.49
CA LYS A 3 -8.19 8.43 -7.02
C LYS A 3 -6.76 7.95 -7.25
N THR A 4 -6.20 7.22 -6.29
CA THR A 4 -4.87 6.62 -6.36
C THR A 4 -4.92 5.18 -5.85
N THR A 5 -3.98 4.37 -6.30
CA THR A 5 -3.81 2.96 -5.91
C THR A 5 -2.56 2.81 -5.04
N LEU A 6 -2.54 1.76 -4.21
CA LEU A 6 -1.37 1.37 -3.42
C LEU A 6 -1.44 -0.13 -3.12
N CYS A 7 -0.41 -0.89 -3.48
CA CYS A 7 -0.36 -2.33 -3.35
C CYS A 7 0.77 -2.78 -2.43
N PHE A 8 0.53 -3.78 -1.59
CA PHE A 8 1.55 -4.43 -0.77
C PHE A 8 1.61 -5.91 -1.10
N PHE A 9 2.74 -6.32 -1.68
CA PHE A 9 3.00 -7.74 -1.95
C PHE A 9 3.48 -8.42 -0.68
N ILE A 10 2.82 -9.50 -0.30
CA ILE A 10 3.11 -10.31 0.87
C ILE A 10 3.54 -11.70 0.41
N ASP A 11 4.82 -12.02 0.64
CA ASP A 11 5.33 -13.36 0.49
C ASP A 11 5.02 -14.15 1.76
N SER A 12 3.91 -14.89 1.74
CA SER A 12 3.48 -15.68 2.90
C SER A 12 4.40 -16.88 3.16
N GLU A 13 5.03 -17.44 2.12
CA GLU A 13 5.96 -18.57 2.27
C GLU A 13 7.21 -18.16 3.03
N ASN A 14 7.79 -17.01 2.66
CA ASN A 14 9.02 -16.51 3.27
C ASN A 14 8.79 -15.44 4.35
N GLN A 15 7.53 -15.10 4.63
CA GLN A 15 7.13 -14.07 5.58
C GLN A 15 7.77 -12.71 5.28
N ASN A 16 7.63 -12.21 4.04
CA ASN A 16 8.18 -10.91 3.62
C ASN A 16 7.11 -9.96 3.08
N ILE A 17 7.38 -8.67 3.12
CA ILE A 17 6.62 -7.62 2.42
C ILE A 17 7.52 -6.86 1.44
N LEU A 18 7.00 -6.57 0.25
CA LEU A 18 7.66 -5.73 -0.72
C LEU A 18 7.43 -4.26 -0.38
N LEU A 19 8.52 -3.55 -0.09
CA LEU A 19 8.52 -2.09 -0.02
C LEU A 19 9.53 -1.55 -1.00
N ALA A 20 9.29 -0.34 -1.47
CA ALA A 20 10.05 0.24 -2.54
C ALA A 20 10.38 1.70 -2.19
N LEU A 21 11.68 2.02 -2.19
CA LEU A 21 12.14 3.36 -1.87
C LEU A 21 11.85 4.26 -3.05
N LYS A 22 11.04 5.28 -2.82
CA LYS A 22 10.69 6.25 -3.86
C LYS A 22 11.86 7.17 -4.15
N LYS A 23 12.33 7.18 -5.41
CA LYS A 23 13.53 7.94 -5.82
C LYS A 23 13.22 9.39 -6.17
N ARG A 24 12.04 9.65 -6.73
CA ARG A 24 11.66 10.96 -7.28
C ARG A 24 10.20 11.30 -6.99
N GLY A 25 9.85 12.57 -7.20
CA GLY A 25 8.48 13.05 -7.08
C GLY A 25 7.95 13.06 -5.64
N PHE A 26 6.62 12.98 -5.50
CA PHE A 26 5.95 13.08 -4.22
C PHE A 26 6.25 11.88 -3.32
N GLY A 27 6.87 12.11 -2.16
CA GLY A 27 7.28 11.05 -1.24
C GLY A 27 8.68 10.50 -1.45
N ALA A 28 9.52 11.18 -2.25
CA ALA A 28 10.92 10.78 -2.44
C ALA A 28 11.66 10.62 -1.10
N GLY A 29 12.45 9.55 -0.99
CA GLY A 29 13.16 9.17 0.23
C GLY A 29 12.34 8.38 1.24
N LYS A 30 11.08 8.04 0.95
CA LYS A 30 10.25 7.16 1.79
C LYS A 30 10.03 5.80 1.14
N PHE A 31 9.91 4.76 1.97
CA PHE A 31 9.44 3.45 1.54
C PHE A 31 7.92 3.43 1.44
N ASN A 32 7.41 2.80 0.39
CA ASN A 32 5.99 2.50 0.25
C ASN A 32 5.76 1.25 -0.61
N GLY A 33 4.51 0.79 -0.70
CA GLY A 33 4.10 -0.13 -1.77
C GLY A 33 4.07 0.57 -3.14
N PRO A 34 4.14 -0.16 -4.27
CA PRO A 34 3.89 0.41 -5.58
C PRO A 34 2.44 0.90 -5.73
N GLY A 35 2.25 1.96 -6.49
CA GLY A 35 0.93 2.52 -6.75
C GLY A 35 0.97 3.98 -7.20
N GLY A 36 -0.09 4.39 -7.89
CA GLY A 36 -0.11 5.69 -8.55
C GLY A 36 -1.51 6.19 -8.82
N LYS A 37 -1.64 7.09 -9.81
CA LYS A 37 -2.92 7.75 -10.10
C LYS A 37 -3.75 6.86 -11.01
N VAL A 38 -5.05 6.83 -10.77
CA VAL A 38 -6.00 6.27 -11.73
C VAL A 38 -6.11 7.24 -12.91
N GLU A 39 -5.77 6.76 -14.11
CA GLU A 39 -5.83 7.50 -15.37
C GLU A 39 -7.17 7.30 -16.08
N SER A 40 -7.48 8.15 -17.06
CA SER A 40 -8.71 8.01 -17.87
C SER A 40 -8.68 6.81 -18.82
N THR A 41 -7.50 6.25 -19.06
CA THR A 41 -7.23 5.08 -19.89
C THR A 41 -7.38 3.76 -19.12
N ASP A 42 -7.36 3.81 -17.80
CA ASP A 42 -7.56 2.65 -16.94
C ASP A 42 -9.04 2.22 -16.97
N SER A 43 -9.32 0.96 -17.30
CA SER A 43 -10.70 0.43 -17.39
C SER A 43 -11.37 0.26 -16.02
N SER A 44 -10.58 0.23 -14.94
CA SER A 44 -11.00 0.16 -13.53
C SER A 44 -9.88 0.64 -12.60
N ILE A 45 -10.19 0.85 -11.31
CA ILE A 45 -9.16 1.15 -10.28
C ILE A 45 -8.15 -0.01 -10.18
N GLU A 46 -8.65 -1.25 -10.28
CA GLU A 46 -7.81 -2.45 -10.33
C GLU A 46 -6.86 -2.44 -11.52
N SER A 47 -7.31 -2.04 -12.72
CA SER A 47 -6.42 -1.96 -13.89
C SER A 47 -5.30 -0.92 -13.69
N ALA A 48 -5.59 0.19 -12.99
CA ALA A 48 -4.57 1.15 -12.59
C ALA A 48 -3.57 0.54 -11.59
N ALA A 49 -4.05 -0.19 -10.59
CA ALA A 49 -3.20 -0.87 -9.61
C ALA A 49 -2.26 -1.88 -10.27
N ILE A 50 -2.78 -2.69 -11.21
CA ILE A 50 -2.00 -3.66 -11.98
C ILE A 50 -0.94 -2.94 -12.85
N ARG A 51 -1.35 -1.88 -13.57
CA ARG A 51 -0.43 -1.08 -14.41
C ARG A 51 0.71 -0.50 -13.57
N GLU A 52 0.39 0.19 -12.48
CA GLU A 52 1.39 0.82 -11.59
C GLU A 52 2.33 -0.22 -10.98
N CYS A 53 1.84 -1.39 -10.56
CA CYS A 53 2.71 -2.46 -10.04
C CYS A 53 3.70 -2.99 -11.10
N ILE A 54 3.25 -3.16 -12.34
CA ILE A 54 4.09 -3.61 -13.43
C ILE A 54 5.13 -2.53 -13.76
N GLU A 55 4.71 -1.26 -13.84
CA GLU A 55 5.58 -0.13 -14.19
C GLU A 55 6.63 0.16 -13.11
N GLU A 56 6.24 0.13 -11.83
CA GLU A 56 7.11 0.55 -10.73
C GLU A 56 8.03 -0.56 -10.21
N VAL A 57 7.57 -1.82 -10.18
CA VAL A 57 8.31 -2.95 -9.57
C VAL A 57 8.33 -4.23 -10.41
N GLY A 58 7.70 -4.25 -11.60
CA GLY A 58 7.74 -5.39 -12.53
C GLY A 58 6.81 -6.56 -12.19
N LEU A 59 6.02 -6.46 -11.11
CA LEU A 59 5.16 -7.55 -10.63
C LEU A 59 3.72 -7.36 -11.06
N LYS A 60 3.09 -8.44 -11.53
CA LYS A 60 1.65 -8.46 -11.86
C LYS A 60 0.86 -9.16 -10.74
N PRO A 61 -0.05 -8.46 -10.03
CA PRO A 61 -0.98 -9.08 -9.09
C PRO A 61 -1.93 -10.08 -9.79
N LYS A 62 -2.23 -11.21 -9.14
CA LYS A 62 -3.28 -12.14 -9.54
C LYS A 62 -4.50 -11.95 -8.64
N GLU A 63 -5.56 -11.36 -9.20
CA GLU A 63 -6.86 -11.02 -8.58
C GLU A 63 -6.81 -9.95 -7.47
N SER A 64 -7.81 -9.07 -7.44
CA SER A 64 -7.88 -7.96 -6.49
C SER A 64 -9.33 -7.60 -6.13
N THR A 65 -9.57 -7.12 -4.91
CA THR A 65 -10.87 -6.61 -4.42
C THR A 65 -10.79 -5.10 -4.12
N GLU A 66 -11.89 -4.36 -4.25
CA GLU A 66 -11.95 -2.92 -4.61
C GLU A 66 -11.45 -1.85 -3.60
N CYS A 67 -10.95 -0.72 -4.15
CA CYS A 67 -10.41 0.49 -3.49
C CYS A 67 -9.54 0.19 -2.27
N SER A 68 -8.51 -0.61 -2.51
CA SER A 68 -7.90 -1.41 -1.48
C SER A 68 -6.42 -1.12 -1.36
N VAL A 69 -5.92 -1.08 -0.13
CA VAL A 69 -4.55 -1.53 0.12
C VAL A 69 -4.57 -3.02 -0.21
N TYR A 70 -3.96 -3.38 -1.34
CA TYR A 70 -4.03 -4.76 -1.85
C TYR A 70 -3.01 -5.64 -1.14
N GLN A 71 -3.46 -6.78 -0.62
CA GLN A 71 -2.56 -7.86 -0.22
C GLN A 71 -2.37 -8.80 -1.39
N VAL A 72 -1.15 -8.88 -1.93
CA VAL A 72 -0.83 -9.79 -3.03
C VAL A 72 -0.02 -10.95 -2.49
N ASN A 73 -0.60 -12.16 -2.45
CA ASN A 73 0.08 -13.36 -1.96
C ASN A 73 0.71 -14.21 -3.08
N GLU A 74 0.34 -13.96 -4.34
CA GLU A 74 0.88 -14.65 -5.51
C GLU A 74 1.15 -13.67 -6.66
N TRP A 75 2.28 -13.85 -7.35
CA TRP A 75 2.67 -13.02 -8.50
C TRP A 75 3.48 -13.82 -9.52
N THR A 76 3.81 -13.18 -10.64
CA THR A 76 4.72 -13.70 -11.68
C THR A 76 5.68 -12.59 -12.11
N GLY A 77 6.88 -12.95 -12.59
CA GLY A 77 7.92 -12.00 -13.00
C GLY A 77 9.16 -12.05 -12.09
N GLU A 78 10.11 -11.15 -12.34
CA GLU A 78 11.31 -10.96 -11.51
C GLU A 78 11.33 -9.53 -10.96
N LEU A 79 11.98 -9.33 -9.80
CA LEU A 79 12.07 -8.01 -9.18
C LEU A 79 12.99 -7.08 -10.00
N VAL A 80 12.46 -5.95 -10.46
CA VAL A 80 13.20 -5.00 -11.29
C VAL A 80 13.19 -3.61 -10.68
N GLU A 81 14.36 -2.96 -10.66
CA GLU A 81 14.51 -1.56 -10.29
C GLU A 81 14.07 -0.66 -11.45
N SER A 82 13.26 0.37 -11.15
CA SER A 82 12.74 1.33 -12.16
C SER A 82 13.34 2.73 -11.97
N GLU A 83 13.05 3.68 -12.88
CA GLU A 83 13.43 5.09 -12.67
C GLU A 83 12.78 5.70 -11.41
N GLU A 84 11.63 5.17 -11.01
CA GLU A 84 10.80 5.67 -9.90
C GLU A 84 11.19 5.03 -8.57
N MET A 85 11.57 3.74 -8.60
CA MET A 85 11.50 2.89 -7.42
C MET A 85 12.73 1.99 -7.26
N SER A 86 13.19 1.81 -6.02
CA SER A 86 14.23 0.83 -5.63
C SER A 86 13.62 -0.21 -4.69
N PRO A 87 13.15 -1.36 -5.19
CA PRO A 87 12.45 -2.34 -4.38
C PRO A 87 13.39 -3.17 -3.49
N GLN A 88 12.92 -3.52 -2.29
CA GLN A 88 13.59 -4.42 -1.35
C GLN A 88 12.57 -5.23 -0.55
N TRP A 89 12.88 -6.49 -0.26
CA TRP A 89 12.12 -7.32 0.67
C TRP A 89 12.46 -6.99 2.13
N PHE A 90 11.42 -6.85 2.97
CA PHE A 90 11.56 -6.72 4.42
C PHE A 90 10.89 -7.91 5.11
N SER A 91 11.58 -8.50 6.08
CA SER A 91 11.05 -9.59 6.90
C SER A 91 9.85 -9.10 7.72
N LEU A 92 8.74 -9.82 7.65
CA LEU A 92 7.59 -9.60 8.52
C LEU A 92 7.92 -10.03 9.95
N ASN A 93 8.85 -10.95 10.17
CA ASN A 93 9.23 -11.38 11.53
C ASN A 93 10.09 -10.35 12.28
N GLU A 94 10.50 -9.27 11.61
CA GLU A 94 11.27 -8.18 12.18
C GLU A 94 10.48 -6.86 12.16
N PRO A 95 10.87 -5.85 12.97
CA PRO A 95 10.27 -4.53 12.89
C PRO A 95 10.47 -3.91 11.50
N LEU A 96 9.36 -3.55 10.83
CA LEU A 96 9.41 -2.79 9.58
C LEU A 96 9.94 -1.37 9.84
N PRO A 97 10.54 -0.70 8.84
CA PRO A 97 11.10 0.64 8.97
C PRO A 97 10.01 1.73 9.00
N LEU A 98 9.05 1.65 9.92
CA LEU A 98 7.86 2.52 9.98
C LEU A 98 8.19 4.01 10.06
N GLU A 99 9.33 4.38 10.65
CA GLU A 99 9.79 5.78 10.71
C GLU A 99 10.27 6.32 9.36
N GLN A 100 10.57 5.44 8.41
CA GLN A 100 10.94 5.78 7.03
C GLN A 100 9.75 5.60 6.06
N MET A 101 8.56 5.28 6.58
CA MET A 101 7.32 5.16 5.83
C MET A 101 6.43 6.38 6.03
N TRP A 102 5.31 6.44 5.31
CA TRP A 102 4.32 7.47 5.53
C TRP A 102 3.62 7.31 6.89
N GLU A 103 3.22 8.43 7.51
CA GLU A 103 2.67 8.42 8.87
C GLU A 103 1.34 7.65 8.96
N ASP A 104 0.54 7.65 7.89
CA ASP A 104 -0.69 6.88 7.78
C ASP A 104 -0.47 5.37 7.82
N VAL A 105 0.68 4.87 7.35
CA VAL A 105 1.02 3.45 7.40
C VAL A 105 0.99 2.95 8.85
N LYS A 106 1.43 3.75 9.82
CA LYS A 106 1.41 3.39 11.24
C LYS A 106 -0.02 3.14 11.77
N ILE A 107 -1.03 3.64 11.09
CA ILE A 107 -2.44 3.56 11.48
C ILE A 107 -3.14 2.36 10.84
N TRP A 108 -3.08 2.23 9.51
CA TRP A 108 -3.83 1.18 8.81
C TRP A 108 -3.05 -0.14 8.71
N PHE A 109 -1.72 -0.14 8.70
CA PHE A 109 -0.90 -1.35 8.49
C PHE A 109 -1.09 -2.44 9.56
N PRO A 110 -1.26 -2.14 10.86
CA PRO A 110 -1.56 -3.17 11.86
C PRO A 110 -2.86 -3.95 11.57
N HIS A 111 -3.85 -3.29 10.96
CA HIS A 111 -5.12 -3.91 10.57
C HIS A 111 -4.95 -4.78 9.32
N PHE A 112 -4.07 -4.37 8.40
CA PHE A 112 -3.66 -5.15 7.23
C PHE A 112 -2.87 -6.41 7.60
N ARG A 113 -2.12 -6.41 8.70
CA ARG A 113 -1.24 -7.51 9.14
C ARG A 113 -1.89 -8.47 10.15
N ALA A 114 -3.14 -8.24 10.56
CA ALA A 114 -3.81 -9.14 11.50
C ALA A 114 -3.92 -10.55 10.90
N PRO A 115 -3.70 -11.64 11.67
CA PRO A 115 -3.82 -13.00 11.15
C PRO A 115 -5.20 -13.20 10.52
N ILE A 116 -5.21 -13.57 9.23
CA ILE A 116 -6.40 -14.05 8.55
C ILE A 116 -6.66 -15.44 9.14
N ASP A 117 -7.59 -15.52 10.10
CA ASP A 117 -8.00 -16.80 10.67
C ASP A 117 -8.52 -17.69 9.53
N SER A 118 -8.13 -18.95 9.57
CA SER A 118 -8.18 -19.89 8.46
C SER A 118 -9.62 -20.21 8.04
N SER A 119 -10.15 -19.47 7.07
CA SER A 119 -11.09 -19.92 6.04
C SER A 119 -11.53 -18.72 5.20
N ASP A 120 -10.99 -18.57 3.99
CA ASP A 120 -11.57 -17.81 2.87
C ASP A 120 -12.16 -16.41 3.12
N ASP A 121 -11.78 -15.71 4.19
CA ASP A 121 -12.40 -14.44 4.53
C ASP A 121 -11.37 -13.30 4.50
N LEU A 122 -11.28 -12.66 3.33
CA LEU A 122 -10.72 -11.32 3.12
C LEU A 122 -11.55 -10.23 3.87
N SER A 123 -12.19 -10.57 5.00
CA SER A 123 -13.35 -9.87 5.58
C SER A 123 -13.09 -9.08 6.85
N ASN A 124 -11.85 -8.72 7.13
CA ASN A 124 -11.63 -7.51 7.91
C ASN A 124 -11.43 -6.34 6.93
N PRO A 125 -12.49 -5.87 6.25
CA PRO A 125 -12.36 -4.69 5.42
C PRO A 125 -11.98 -3.55 6.35
N PHE A 126 -10.85 -2.92 6.08
CA PHE A 126 -10.52 -1.66 6.69
C PHE A 126 -10.81 -0.55 5.71
N ASP A 127 -11.51 0.47 6.18
CA ASP A 127 -11.85 1.64 5.38
C ASP A 127 -11.43 2.86 6.19
N PHE A 128 -10.43 3.59 5.67
CA PHE A 128 -9.89 4.77 6.31
C PHE A 128 -9.83 5.95 5.34
N THR A 129 -10.23 7.12 5.81
CA THR A 129 -10.04 8.40 5.11
C THR A 129 -8.94 9.19 5.79
N PHE A 130 -7.85 9.54 5.10
CA PHE A 130 -6.77 10.34 5.68
C PHE A 130 -6.85 11.81 5.23
N HIS A 131 -6.75 12.74 6.18
CA HIS A 131 -6.68 14.17 5.93
C HIS A 131 -5.26 14.68 6.15
N ILE A 132 -4.63 15.08 5.06
CA ILE A 132 -3.23 15.52 5.01
C ILE A 132 -3.21 16.98 4.55
N ASN A 133 -2.42 17.84 5.21
CA ASN A 133 -2.30 19.24 4.81
C ASN A 133 -1.36 19.42 3.61
N ILE A 134 -1.22 20.67 3.14
CA ILE A 134 -0.35 21.00 1.99
C ILE A 134 1.14 20.74 2.24
N ASP A 135 1.56 20.71 3.51
CA ASP A 135 2.92 20.36 3.94
C ASP A 135 3.10 18.86 4.14
N TYR A 136 2.09 18.07 3.76
CA TYR A 136 2.11 16.60 3.81
C TYR A 136 2.20 16.01 5.22
N ILE A 137 1.71 16.77 6.19
CA ILE A 137 1.56 16.34 7.58
C ILE A 137 0.15 15.77 7.72
N LEU A 138 0.06 14.51 8.14
CA LEU A 138 -1.20 13.88 8.53
C LEU A 138 -1.82 14.67 9.70
N LYS A 139 -3.05 15.17 9.51
CA LYS A 139 -3.76 16.00 10.50
C LYS A 139 -4.88 15.24 11.18
N SER A 140 -5.62 14.44 10.43
CA SER A 140 -6.61 13.52 10.99
C SER A 140 -6.80 12.32 10.08
N TYR A 141 -7.47 11.31 10.60
CA TYR A 141 -7.99 10.21 9.80
C TYR A 141 -9.32 9.74 10.36
N THR A 142 -10.19 9.23 9.50
CA THR A 142 -11.46 8.61 9.87
C THR A 142 -11.36 7.12 9.64
N ASN A 143 -11.72 6.32 10.64
CA ASN A 143 -12.05 4.91 10.42
C ASN A 143 -13.52 4.86 10.00
N ASN A 144 -13.77 4.59 8.72
CA ASN A 144 -15.10 4.63 8.12
C ASN A 144 -15.96 3.42 8.53
N ILE A 145 -15.36 2.32 9.03
CA ILE A 145 -16.13 1.15 9.54
C ILE A 145 -16.94 1.55 10.78
N ASN A 146 -16.29 2.24 11.72
CA ASN A 146 -16.90 2.64 12.99
C ASN A 146 -17.30 4.13 13.01
N ASN A 147 -17.02 4.84 11.91
CA ASN A 147 -17.30 6.25 11.71
C ASN A 147 -16.66 7.16 12.80
N ILE A 148 -15.45 6.81 13.25
CA ILE A 148 -14.69 7.57 14.25
C ILE A 148 -13.58 8.36 13.56
N GLU A 149 -13.54 9.68 13.80
CA GLU A 149 -12.43 10.54 13.41
C GLU A 149 -11.40 10.68 14.53
N TYR A 150 -10.13 10.57 14.16
CA TYR A 150 -8.98 10.69 15.03
C TYR A 150 -8.14 11.89 14.62
N MET A 151 -7.98 12.85 15.53
CA MET A 151 -7.12 14.03 15.32
C MET A 151 -5.67 13.69 15.70
N ILE A 152 -4.73 13.95 14.80
CA ILE A 152 -3.29 13.81 15.06
C ILE A 152 -2.78 15.15 15.59
N ASN A 153 -2.66 15.25 16.91
CA ASN A 153 -2.01 16.39 17.55
C ASN A 153 -0.50 16.13 17.57
N LYS A 154 0.26 16.89 16.78
CA LYS A 154 1.71 17.03 16.92
C LYS A 154 2.02 18.22 17.83
#